data_AF-A0A9W9B186-F1
#
_entry.id   AF-A0A9W9B186-F1
#
_cell.length_a   1.000
_cell.length_b   1.000
_cell.length_c   1.000
_cell.angle_alpha   90.00
_cell.angle_beta   90.00
_cell.angle_gamma   90.00
#
_symmetry.space_group_name_H-M   'P 1'
#
loop_
_entity.id
_entity.type
_entity.pdbx_description
1 polymer ?
#
loop_
_entity_poly.entity_id
_entity_poly.type
_entity_poly.pdbx_seq_one_letter_code
_entity_poly.pdbx_strand_id
1 'polypeptide(L)'
;MFSAVVQSEQVSLFSSTGSNQLQLFSIHCDESLPSDAFIGLLNDRSSEPQPEGVVTLVSPHSSQSEFLLDQTVLHIQSPSLPKTYIQCPAQYGTELGLKHSWIHLQVRNMNREWSFEVGIADRVGRRGIIRFSTFQKQPRLKVPADSNGLPLLHLPFSFPSDSTQLTAWSTVNLHLPTFFPHFTNTNLIEHASESIDDDFLHQVLSPAGQYSHVSYIKIYSTCRLRRVWLSDGGPGQKLPWEFELYARE
;
A
#
# COMPACT_ATOMS: atom_id res chain seq x y z
N MET A 1 -1.56 -12.19 13.78
CA MET A 1 -3.02 -11.95 13.74
C MET A 1 -3.75 -13.11 13.09
N PHE A 2 -3.41 -13.49 11.85
CA PHE A 2 -4.11 -14.53 11.07
C PHE A 2 -3.30 -15.82 10.84
N SER A 3 -2.10 -15.93 11.42
CA SER A 3 -1.19 -17.06 11.19
C SER A 3 -1.72 -18.41 11.68
N ALA A 4 -2.56 -18.42 12.71
CA ALA A 4 -3.15 -19.62 13.32
C ALA A 4 -4.57 -19.93 12.81
N VAL A 5 -5.11 -19.13 11.89
CA VAL A 5 -6.48 -19.28 11.37
C VAL A 5 -6.44 -19.98 10.01
N VAL A 6 -7.48 -20.74 9.67
CA VAL A 6 -7.67 -21.25 8.31
C VAL A 6 -7.87 -20.07 7.36
N GLN A 7 -6.97 -19.93 6.39
CA GLN A 7 -7.00 -18.83 5.42
C GLN A 7 -7.73 -19.30 4.17
N SER A 8 -8.82 -18.62 3.82
CA SER A 8 -9.50 -18.79 2.53
C SER A 8 -8.58 -18.36 1.38
N GLU A 9 -8.87 -18.80 0.16
CA GLU A 9 -8.10 -18.41 -1.04
C GLU A 9 -8.04 -16.89 -1.25
N GLN A 10 -9.01 -16.15 -0.73
CA GLN A 10 -9.09 -14.70 -0.76
C GLN A 10 -9.41 -14.16 0.63
N VAL A 11 -8.71 -13.10 1.05
CA VAL A 11 -8.91 -12.41 2.33
C VAL A 11 -8.98 -10.91 2.11
N SER A 12 -10.13 -10.31 2.42
CA SER A 12 -10.28 -8.84 2.42
C SER A 12 -9.75 -8.25 3.71
N LEU A 13 -8.80 -7.32 3.61
CA LEU A 13 -8.29 -6.55 4.74
C LEU A 13 -9.08 -5.25 4.94
N PHE A 14 -9.47 -4.60 3.84
CA PHE A 14 -10.18 -3.32 3.85
C PHE A 14 -11.25 -3.32 2.76
N SER A 15 -12.44 -2.81 3.11
CA SER A 15 -13.51 -2.48 2.18
C SER A 15 -14.20 -1.20 2.65
N SER A 16 -14.28 -0.19 1.79
CA SER A 16 -14.91 1.10 2.11
C SER A 16 -16.42 1.00 2.35
N THR A 17 -17.06 -0.08 1.91
CA THR A 17 -18.49 -0.34 2.09
C THR A 17 -18.79 -1.27 3.27
N GLY A 18 -17.78 -1.68 4.04
CA GLY A 18 -17.97 -2.48 5.25
C GLY A 18 -18.53 -1.67 6.42
N SER A 19 -19.00 -2.32 7.49
CA SER A 19 -19.52 -1.64 8.67
C SER A 19 -18.43 -1.10 9.61
N ASN A 20 -17.29 -1.79 9.69
CA ASN A 20 -16.13 -1.40 10.51
C ASN A 20 -14.86 -1.33 9.65
N GLN A 21 -14.79 -0.35 8.75
CA GLN A 21 -13.82 -0.35 7.64
C GLN A 21 -12.35 -0.35 8.10
N LEU A 22 -12.04 0.32 9.22
CA LEU A 22 -10.68 0.51 9.74
C LEU A 22 -10.38 -0.34 10.98
N GLN A 23 -11.21 -1.32 11.33
CA GLN A 23 -11.04 -2.12 12.55
C GLN A 23 -9.67 -2.80 12.66
N LEU A 24 -9.08 -3.20 11.53
CA LEU A 24 -7.78 -3.86 11.49
C LEU A 24 -6.61 -2.87 11.36
N PHE A 25 -6.90 -1.58 11.16
CA PHE A 25 -5.92 -0.57 10.81
C PHE A 25 -5.69 0.43 11.96
N SER A 26 -4.43 0.79 12.20
CA SER A 26 -4.11 2.01 12.91
C SER A 26 -4.19 3.19 11.94
N ILE A 27 -4.58 4.34 12.47
CA ILE A 27 -4.73 5.58 11.72
C ILE A 27 -3.72 6.57 12.28
N HIS A 28 -2.88 7.13 11.41
CA HIS A 28 -1.92 8.15 11.75
C HIS A 28 -2.20 9.36 10.86
N CYS A 29 -2.48 10.51 11.47
CA CYS A 29 -2.75 11.76 10.79
C CYS A 29 -1.81 12.84 11.32
N ASP A 30 -1.31 13.71 10.44
CA ASP A 30 -0.37 14.76 10.84
C ASP A 30 -1.10 15.88 11.61
N GLU A 31 -1.00 15.83 12.94
CA GLU A 31 -1.62 16.83 13.83
C GLU A 31 -1.04 18.25 13.65
N SER A 32 0.14 18.39 13.03
CA SER A 32 0.73 19.70 12.76
C SER A 32 0.07 20.44 11.59
N LEU A 33 -0.77 19.77 10.80
CA LEU A 33 -1.43 20.33 9.61
C LEU A 33 -2.94 20.01 9.59
N PRO A 34 -3.71 20.51 10.57
CA PRO A 34 -5.12 20.14 10.74
C PRO A 34 -6.05 20.63 9.60
N SER A 35 -5.60 21.57 8.77
CA SER A 35 -6.32 22.05 7.58
C SER A 35 -6.09 21.19 6.33
N ASP A 36 -5.04 20.38 6.31
CA ASP A 36 -4.57 19.70 5.09
C ASP A 36 -4.44 18.18 5.26
N ALA A 37 -4.17 17.72 6.49
CA ALA A 37 -4.11 16.30 6.83
C ALA A 37 -5.49 15.79 7.24
N PHE A 38 -5.98 14.77 6.54
CA PHE A 38 -7.30 14.20 6.80
C PHE A 38 -7.38 12.74 6.35
N ILE A 39 -8.02 11.92 7.18
CA ILE A 39 -8.39 10.54 6.87
C ILE A 39 -9.87 10.37 7.21
N GLY A 40 -10.69 10.04 6.21
CA GLY A 40 -12.12 9.87 6.42
C GLY A 40 -12.85 9.25 5.23
N LEU A 41 -14.05 8.74 5.51
CA LEU A 41 -14.91 8.15 4.49
C LEU A 41 -15.75 9.24 3.83
N LEU A 42 -15.78 9.23 2.49
CA LEU A 42 -16.59 10.13 1.69
C LEU A 42 -17.05 9.47 0.39
N ASN A 43 -18.04 10.05 -0.28
CA ASN A 43 -18.48 9.63 -1.61
C ASN A 43 -17.46 10.09 -2.66
N ASP A 44 -17.05 9.19 -3.56
CA ASP A 44 -16.02 9.50 -4.56
C ASP A 44 -16.46 10.56 -5.59
N ARG A 45 -17.76 10.68 -5.87
CA ARG A 45 -18.31 11.71 -6.78
C ARG A 45 -18.54 13.03 -6.07
N SER A 46 -19.31 13.05 -4.97
CA SER A 46 -19.70 14.30 -4.30
C SER A 46 -18.67 14.82 -3.28
N SER A 47 -17.74 13.97 -2.84
CA SER A 47 -16.81 14.26 -1.73
C SER A 47 -17.51 14.57 -0.40
N GLU A 48 -18.68 13.98 -0.17
CA GLU A 48 -19.47 14.13 1.05
C GLU A 48 -19.40 12.88 1.95
N PRO A 49 -19.53 13.00 3.29
CA PRO A 49 -19.73 14.24 4.02
C PRO A 49 -18.48 15.12 3.97
N GLN A 50 -18.68 16.45 4.02
CA GLN A 50 -17.57 17.37 4.16
C GLN A 50 -16.89 17.10 5.52
N PRO A 51 -15.55 17.12 5.59
CA PRO A 51 -14.85 16.96 6.86
C PRO A 51 -15.31 18.01 7.86
N GLU A 52 -15.38 17.62 9.13
CA GLU A 52 -15.64 18.58 10.20
C GLU A 52 -14.42 19.50 10.38
N GLY A 53 -14.63 20.82 10.35
CA GLY A 53 -13.59 21.82 10.62
C GLY A 53 -13.04 22.55 9.38
N VAL A 54 -11.75 22.87 9.39
CA VAL A 54 -11.06 23.76 8.41
C VAL A 54 -10.36 22.96 7.30
N VAL A 55 -10.68 21.66 7.17
CA VAL A 55 -9.99 20.80 6.20
C VAL A 55 -10.38 21.20 4.78
N THR A 56 -9.38 21.49 3.96
CA THR A 56 -9.57 21.69 2.52
C THR A 56 -9.32 20.38 1.79
N LEU A 57 -10.37 19.80 1.20
CA LEU A 57 -10.23 18.54 0.46
C LEU A 57 -9.50 18.75 -0.87
N VAL A 58 -8.46 17.94 -1.11
CA VAL A 58 -7.81 17.84 -2.41
C VAL A 58 -8.75 17.15 -3.37
N SER A 59 -9.12 17.88 -4.42
CA SER A 59 -9.91 17.33 -5.53
C SER A 59 -9.00 16.78 -6.62
N PRO A 60 -9.36 15.65 -7.25
CA PRO A 60 -8.71 15.20 -8.48
C PRO A 60 -8.95 16.23 -9.59
N HIS A 61 -7.98 16.40 -10.50
CA HIS A 61 -8.10 17.37 -11.61
C HIS A 61 -9.35 17.11 -12.48
N SER A 62 -9.91 18.19 -13.04
CA SER A 62 -11.21 18.24 -13.73
C SER A 62 -11.36 17.28 -14.91
N SER A 63 -10.27 16.80 -15.51
CA SER A 63 -10.30 15.83 -16.62
C SER A 63 -10.80 14.43 -16.21
N GLN A 64 -10.82 14.10 -14.91
CA GLN A 64 -11.29 12.81 -14.39
C GLN A 64 -12.75 12.84 -13.91
N SER A 65 -13.47 13.95 -14.11
CA SER A 65 -14.81 14.16 -13.56
C SER A 65 -15.88 13.25 -14.19
N GLU A 66 -15.65 12.73 -15.40
CA GLU A 66 -16.60 11.86 -16.11
C GLU A 66 -16.51 10.39 -15.67
N PHE A 67 -15.50 10.03 -14.88
CA PHE A 67 -15.18 8.63 -14.54
C PHE A 67 -15.22 8.34 -13.02
N LEU A 68 -15.98 9.15 -12.28
CA LEU A 68 -16.15 9.09 -10.82
C LEU A 68 -17.10 7.96 -10.40
N LEU A 69 -16.77 7.28 -9.30
CA LEU A 69 -17.68 6.32 -8.68
C LEU A 69 -18.68 7.03 -7.77
N ASP A 70 -19.94 6.62 -7.81
CA ASP A 70 -20.95 7.04 -6.84
C ASP A 70 -20.97 6.04 -5.67
N GLN A 71 -19.85 5.99 -4.93
CA GLN A 71 -19.59 5.01 -3.88
C GLN A 71 -18.82 5.64 -2.72
N THR A 72 -19.01 5.11 -1.51
CA THR A 72 -18.19 5.46 -0.34
C THR A 72 -16.77 4.92 -0.50
N VAL A 73 -15.78 5.75 -0.24
CA VAL A 73 -14.35 5.46 -0.32
C VAL A 73 -13.62 6.10 0.84
N LEU A 74 -12.46 5.55 1.22
CA LEU A 74 -11.60 6.16 2.21
C LEU A 74 -10.69 7.17 1.52
N HIS A 75 -10.76 8.42 1.94
CA HIS A 75 -9.87 9.48 1.48
C HIS A 75 -8.75 9.68 2.51
N ILE A 76 -7.50 9.71 2.04
CA ILE A 76 -6.31 9.93 2.85
C ILE A 76 -5.54 11.07 2.16
N GLN A 77 -5.39 12.20 2.83
CA GLN A 77 -4.66 13.35 2.30
C GLN A 77 -3.72 13.94 3.35
N SER A 78 -2.60 14.46 2.87
CA SER A 78 -1.66 15.29 3.63
C SER A 78 -0.55 15.73 2.67
N PRO A 79 -0.03 16.97 2.80
CA PRO A 79 1.15 17.42 2.06
C PRO A 79 2.44 16.78 2.61
N SER A 80 2.43 16.25 3.84
CA SER A 80 3.52 15.44 4.40
C SER A 80 3.19 13.96 4.30
N LEU A 81 3.63 13.34 3.19
CA LEU A 81 3.39 11.94 2.88
C LEU A 81 3.75 10.96 4.02
N PRO A 82 4.94 11.02 4.67
CA PRO A 82 5.31 10.00 5.67
C PRO A 82 4.54 10.11 7.00
N LYS A 83 3.87 11.23 7.27
CA LYS A 83 3.20 11.50 8.56
C LYS A 83 1.72 11.14 8.58
N THR A 84 1.10 10.91 7.43
CA THR A 84 -0.32 10.56 7.34
C THR A 84 -0.49 9.25 6.57
N TYR A 85 -0.94 8.21 7.27
CA TYR A 85 -1.10 6.86 6.72
C TYR A 85 -2.05 6.01 7.54
N ILE A 86 -2.49 4.91 6.96
CA ILE A 86 -3.10 3.78 7.68
C ILE A 86 -2.18 2.58 7.63
N GLN A 87 -2.17 1.75 8.68
CA GLN A 87 -1.36 0.54 8.73
C GLN A 87 -2.15 -0.64 9.29
N CYS A 88 -2.05 -1.81 8.65
CA CYS A 88 -2.59 -3.06 9.16
C CYS A 88 -1.44 -4.07 9.34
N PRO A 89 -1.32 -4.71 10.53
CA PRO A 89 -2.25 -4.65 11.65
C PRO A 89 -2.10 -3.35 12.46
N ALA A 90 -3.17 -2.98 13.18
CA ALA A 90 -3.20 -1.77 14.02
C ALA A 90 -2.21 -1.80 15.19
N GLN A 91 -1.93 -2.98 15.73
CA GLN A 91 -1.05 -3.13 16.89
C GLN A 91 0.42 -3.29 16.45
N TYR A 92 1.28 -2.39 16.93
CA TYR A 92 2.73 -2.52 16.76
C TYR A 92 3.26 -3.84 17.33
N GLY A 93 4.24 -4.42 16.63
CA GLY A 93 4.85 -5.70 17.01
C GLY A 93 4.01 -6.94 16.66
N THR A 94 2.77 -6.78 16.17
CA THR A 94 1.98 -7.88 15.63
C THR A 94 2.15 -7.96 14.12
N GLU A 95 2.12 -9.17 13.57
CA GLU A 95 2.11 -9.40 12.12
C GLU A 95 0.75 -9.89 11.64
N LEU A 96 0.40 -9.58 10.39
CA LEU A 96 -0.75 -10.14 9.68
C LEU A 96 -0.64 -11.67 9.63
N GLY A 97 0.46 -12.21 9.07
CA GLY A 97 0.67 -13.65 8.95
C GLY A 97 -0.15 -14.29 7.82
N LEU A 98 -0.52 -13.51 6.80
CA LEU A 98 -1.30 -13.98 5.64
C LEU A 98 -0.37 -14.53 4.56
N LYS A 99 -0.60 -15.76 4.12
CA LYS A 99 0.32 -16.54 3.27
C LYS A 99 0.08 -16.39 1.76
N HIS A 100 -0.92 -15.60 1.39
CA HIS A 100 -1.30 -15.31 0.01
C HIS A 100 -0.16 -14.67 -0.78
N SER A 101 0.04 -15.13 -2.02
CA SER A 101 1.12 -14.64 -2.88
C SER A 101 0.78 -13.32 -3.58
N TRP A 102 -0.51 -13.00 -3.72
CA TRP A 102 -0.97 -11.76 -4.34
C TRP A 102 -1.56 -10.78 -3.33
N ILE A 103 -1.26 -9.51 -3.55
CA ILE A 103 -1.93 -8.39 -2.90
C ILE A 103 -2.52 -7.46 -3.94
N HIS A 104 -3.71 -6.95 -3.65
CA HIS A 104 -4.50 -6.12 -4.54
C HIS A 104 -4.98 -4.88 -3.81
N LEU A 105 -4.85 -3.73 -4.47
CA LEU A 105 -5.32 -2.45 -3.96
C LEU A 105 -6.14 -1.74 -5.03
N GLN A 106 -7.36 -1.34 -4.68
CA GLN A 106 -8.18 -0.45 -5.51
C GLN A 106 -8.01 0.98 -5.03
N VAL A 107 -7.27 1.76 -5.81
CA VAL A 107 -6.85 3.10 -5.46
C VAL A 107 -7.14 4.06 -6.60
N ARG A 108 -7.43 5.30 -6.23
CA ARG A 108 -7.59 6.40 -7.16
C ARG A 108 -6.39 7.33 -7.09
N ASN A 109 -5.86 7.67 -8.27
CA ASN A 109 -4.82 8.68 -8.38
C ASN A 109 -5.39 10.08 -8.11
N MET A 110 -4.83 10.79 -7.13
CA MET A 110 -5.22 12.16 -6.78
C MET A 110 -4.34 13.21 -7.46
N ASN A 111 -3.50 12.81 -8.42
CA ASN A 111 -2.49 13.65 -9.08
C ASN A 111 -1.56 14.35 -8.08
N ARG A 112 -1.15 13.55 -7.08
CA ARG A 112 -0.21 13.90 -6.02
C ARG A 112 0.77 12.75 -5.84
N GLU A 113 1.85 13.02 -5.14
CA GLU A 113 2.76 11.96 -4.71
C GLU A 113 2.01 10.95 -3.84
N TRP A 114 2.30 9.67 -4.07
CA TRP A 114 1.67 8.57 -3.37
C TRP A 114 2.66 7.43 -3.18
N SER A 115 2.50 6.72 -2.07
CA SER A 115 3.29 5.55 -1.75
C SER A 115 2.52 4.57 -0.87
N PHE A 116 2.93 3.31 -0.92
CA PHE A 116 2.51 2.29 0.03
C PHE A 116 3.64 1.29 0.28
N GLU A 117 3.54 0.56 1.39
CA GLU A 117 4.48 -0.47 1.81
C GLU A 117 3.78 -1.79 2.05
N VAL A 118 4.49 -2.86 1.76
CA VAL A 118 4.16 -4.21 2.18
C VAL A 118 5.37 -4.79 2.91
N GLY A 119 5.18 -5.10 4.19
CA GLY A 119 6.13 -5.90 4.93
C GLY A 119 5.97 -7.38 4.58
N ILE A 120 7.08 -8.04 4.31
CA ILE A 120 7.12 -9.45 3.90
C ILE A 120 8.11 -10.23 4.75
N ALA A 121 7.87 -11.53 4.86
CA ALA A 121 8.77 -12.46 5.52
C ALA A 121 9.01 -13.72 4.68
N ASP A 122 10.20 -14.31 4.85
CA ASP A 122 10.53 -15.62 4.30
C ASP A 122 10.23 -16.77 5.27
N ARG A 123 10.38 -18.01 4.81
CA ARG A 123 10.10 -19.21 5.63
C ARG A 123 11.06 -19.40 6.80
N VAL A 124 12.20 -18.71 6.80
CA VAL A 124 13.21 -18.75 7.87
C VAL A 124 13.00 -17.60 8.87
N GLY A 125 12.02 -16.72 8.62
CA GLY A 125 11.67 -15.61 9.50
C GLY A 125 12.41 -14.30 9.18
N ARG A 126 13.16 -14.24 8.08
CA ARG A 126 13.83 -13.02 7.63
C ARG A 126 12.81 -12.07 7.00
N ARG A 127 12.95 -10.77 7.27
CA ARG A 127 11.93 -9.76 6.95
C ARG A 127 12.51 -8.66 6.07
N GLY A 128 11.64 -8.06 5.27
CA GLY A 128 11.98 -6.92 4.43
C GLY A 128 10.74 -6.09 4.10
N ILE A 129 10.97 -4.88 3.62
CA ILE A 129 9.91 -3.94 3.26
C ILE A 129 9.97 -3.69 1.76
N ILE A 130 8.86 -3.87 1.06
CA ILE A 130 8.72 -3.42 -0.32
C ILE A 130 7.91 -2.14 -0.31
N ARG A 131 8.51 -1.04 -0.76
CA ARG A 131 7.85 0.27 -0.90
C ARG A 131 7.68 0.60 -2.38
N PHE A 132 6.49 1.00 -2.76
CA PHE A 132 6.18 1.52 -4.09
C PHE A 132 5.86 3.00 -3.98
N SER A 133 6.41 3.84 -4.88
CA SER A 133 6.14 5.28 -4.86
C SER A 133 6.09 5.90 -6.24
N THR A 134 5.25 6.92 -6.42
CA THR A 134 5.14 7.67 -7.69
C THR A 134 6.30 8.63 -7.96
N PHE A 135 7.08 8.98 -6.94
CA PHE A 135 8.25 9.86 -7.04
C PHE A 135 9.58 9.09 -7.18
N GLN A 136 9.56 7.77 -7.01
CA GLN A 136 10.76 6.96 -7.21
C GLN A 136 10.96 6.68 -8.69
N LYS A 137 12.16 6.96 -9.23
CA LYS A 137 12.46 6.80 -10.67
C LYS A 137 13.13 5.47 -11.02
N GLN A 138 13.93 4.92 -10.10
CA GLN A 138 14.70 3.69 -10.31
C GLN A 138 14.61 2.81 -9.06
N PRO A 139 14.60 1.47 -9.17
CA PRO A 139 14.66 0.58 -8.02
C PRO A 139 15.87 0.89 -7.14
N ARG A 140 15.68 0.91 -5.81
CA ARG A 140 16.75 1.09 -4.82
C ARG A 140 16.55 0.16 -3.64
N LEU A 141 17.63 -0.36 -3.09
CA LEU A 141 17.65 -1.16 -1.87
C LEU A 141 18.34 -0.34 -0.77
N LYS A 142 17.58 0.00 0.26
CA LYS A 142 18.10 0.69 1.44
C LYS A 142 18.42 -0.35 2.50
N VAL A 143 19.67 -0.35 2.94
CA VAL A 143 20.16 -1.20 4.02
C VAL A 143 20.05 -0.41 5.33
N PRO A 144 19.47 -0.98 6.40
CA PRO A 144 19.39 -0.32 7.70
C PRO A 144 20.79 -0.09 8.29
N ALA A 145 20.92 0.98 9.08
CA ALA A 145 22.16 1.32 9.77
C ALA A 145 22.42 0.44 11.01
N ASP A 146 21.38 -0.20 11.54
CA ASP A 146 21.44 -1.11 12.67
C ASP A 146 20.95 -2.51 12.28
N SER A 147 21.35 -3.51 13.08
CA SER A 147 20.94 -4.90 12.89
C SER A 147 19.45 -5.17 13.19
N ASN A 148 18.77 -4.21 13.82
CA ASN A 148 17.34 -4.30 14.14
C ASN A 148 16.43 -3.75 13.03
N GLY A 149 16.97 -2.93 12.14
CA GLY A 149 16.23 -2.39 11.02
C GLY A 149 15.94 -3.45 9.96
N LEU A 150 14.96 -3.15 9.11
CA LEU A 150 14.61 -4.00 7.98
C LEU A 150 15.11 -3.36 6.69
N PRO A 151 15.70 -4.13 5.77
CA PRO A 151 16.02 -3.62 4.45
C PRO A 151 14.74 -3.22 3.70
N LEU A 152 14.83 -2.13 2.96
CA LEU A 152 13.72 -1.53 2.24
C LEU A 152 14.02 -1.48 0.74
N LEU A 153 13.30 -2.29 -0.03
CA LEU A 153 13.29 -2.26 -1.48
C LEU A 153 12.29 -1.21 -1.95
N HIS A 154 12.79 -0.09 -2.45
CA HIS A 154 12.03 1.04 -2.96
C HIS A 154 11.91 0.99 -4.48
N LEU A 155 10.71 0.73 -4.98
CA LEU A 155 10.40 0.55 -6.39
C LEU A 155 9.62 1.74 -6.96
N PRO A 156 9.86 2.09 -8.24
CA PRO A 156 9.03 3.05 -8.97
C PRO A 156 7.61 2.50 -9.14
N PHE A 157 6.62 3.38 -9.10
CA PHE A 157 5.22 3.07 -9.37
C PHE A 157 4.59 4.15 -10.24
N SER A 158 3.84 3.77 -11.27
CA SER A 158 3.08 4.70 -12.09
C SER A 158 1.66 4.20 -12.27
N PHE A 159 0.70 5.09 -12.11
CA PHE A 159 -0.68 4.81 -12.50
C PHE A 159 -0.76 4.62 -14.03
N PRO A 160 -1.61 3.70 -14.52
CA PRO A 160 -1.87 3.58 -15.96
C PRO A 160 -2.39 4.90 -16.52
N SER A 161 -2.09 5.18 -17.79
CA SER A 161 -2.53 6.41 -18.45
C SER A 161 -4.05 6.43 -18.68
N ASP A 162 -4.65 7.62 -18.59
CA ASP A 162 -6.11 7.83 -18.59
C ASP A 162 -6.79 7.58 -19.95
N SER A 163 -6.03 7.46 -21.05
CA SER A 163 -6.57 7.47 -22.43
C SER A 163 -7.47 6.28 -22.80
N THR A 164 -7.53 5.23 -21.98
CA THR A 164 -8.32 4.01 -22.24
C THR A 164 -9.17 3.58 -21.04
N GLN A 165 -9.23 4.38 -19.98
CA GLN A 165 -9.84 3.97 -18.73
C GLN A 165 -11.33 4.31 -18.69
N LEU A 166 -12.15 3.32 -18.31
CA LEU A 166 -13.59 3.47 -18.08
C LEU A 166 -13.91 4.03 -16.68
N THR A 167 -12.89 4.19 -15.83
CA THR A 167 -13.01 4.70 -14.46
C THR A 167 -11.70 5.38 -14.05
N ALA A 168 -11.75 6.39 -13.15
CA ALA A 168 -10.55 7.02 -12.59
C ALA A 168 -9.80 6.11 -11.58
N TRP A 169 -10.31 4.90 -11.35
CA TRP A 169 -9.80 3.94 -10.38
C TRP A 169 -8.85 2.93 -11.02
N SER A 170 -7.76 2.63 -10.33
CA SER A 170 -6.79 1.62 -10.73
C SER A 170 -6.77 0.46 -9.74
N THR A 171 -6.64 -0.76 -10.26
CA THR A 171 -6.35 -1.94 -9.43
C THR A 171 -4.87 -2.27 -9.54
N VAL A 172 -4.14 -2.07 -8.45
CA VAL A 172 -2.74 -2.49 -8.31
C VAL A 172 -2.73 -3.96 -7.94
N ASN A 173 -2.02 -4.79 -8.71
CA ASN A 173 -1.88 -6.22 -8.47
C ASN A 173 -0.40 -6.56 -8.34
N LEU A 174 0.01 -7.15 -7.22
CA LEU A 174 1.41 -7.49 -6.97
C LEU A 174 1.54 -8.95 -6.58
N HIS A 175 2.40 -9.68 -7.29
CA HIS A 175 2.83 -11.02 -6.89
C HIS A 175 4.06 -10.90 -6.00
N LEU A 176 3.87 -10.95 -4.68
CA LEU A 176 4.91 -10.67 -3.70
C LEU A 176 6.19 -11.52 -3.82
N PRO A 177 6.11 -12.83 -4.15
CA PRO A 177 7.30 -13.65 -4.32
C PRO A 177 8.29 -13.14 -5.38
N THR A 178 7.84 -12.39 -6.40
CA THR A 178 8.75 -11.91 -7.47
C THR A 178 9.77 -10.90 -6.99
N PHE A 179 9.55 -10.26 -5.83
CA PHE A 179 10.43 -9.20 -5.34
C PHE A 179 11.59 -9.71 -4.46
N PHE A 180 11.53 -10.95 -3.98
CA PHE A 180 12.55 -11.52 -3.09
C PHE A 180 13.97 -11.50 -3.69
N PRO A 181 14.18 -11.87 -4.97
CA PRO A 181 15.52 -11.83 -5.57
C PRO A 181 16.16 -10.43 -5.59
N HIS A 182 15.37 -9.36 -5.45
CA HIS A 182 15.90 -7.99 -5.45
C HIS A 182 16.52 -7.58 -4.10
N PHE A 183 16.16 -8.25 -2.99
CA PHE A 183 16.75 -7.98 -1.68
C PHE A 183 18.21 -8.44 -1.56
N THR A 184 18.66 -9.31 -2.46
CA THR A 184 20.06 -9.74 -2.56
C THR A 184 20.84 -9.04 -3.67
N ASN A 185 20.21 -8.13 -4.42
CA ASN A 185 20.86 -7.45 -5.53
C ASN A 185 21.63 -6.23 -5.02
N THR A 186 22.93 -6.38 -4.81
CA THR A 186 23.82 -5.32 -4.34
C THR A 186 23.91 -4.13 -5.29
N ASN A 187 23.62 -4.29 -6.58
CA ASN A 187 23.58 -3.17 -7.53
C ASN A 187 22.44 -2.17 -7.26
N LEU A 188 21.45 -2.57 -6.45
CA LEU A 188 20.37 -1.67 -6.04
C LEU A 188 20.73 -0.85 -4.80
N ILE A 189 21.81 -1.19 -4.10
CA ILE A 189 22.23 -0.49 -2.89
C ILE A 189 22.69 0.91 -3.29
N GLU A 190 22.07 1.92 -2.67
CA GLU A 190 22.49 3.30 -2.83
C GLU A 190 23.94 3.42 -2.32
N HIS A 191 24.86 3.95 -3.13
CA HIS A 191 26.27 4.15 -2.77
C HIS A 191 26.38 5.15 -1.60
N ALA A 192 26.06 4.71 -0.39
CA ALA A 192 26.50 5.34 0.83
C ALA A 192 27.99 5.04 0.94
N SER A 193 28.78 6.11 0.82
CA SER A 193 30.20 6.18 1.10
C SER A 193 30.64 5.30 2.28
N GLU A 194 31.75 4.59 2.07
CA GLU A 194 32.59 3.90 3.08
C GLU A 194 32.09 2.53 3.57
N SER A 195 32.83 1.49 3.15
CA SER A 195 33.01 0.17 3.80
C SER A 195 31.85 -0.32 4.68
N ILE A 196 30.71 -0.67 4.08
CA ILE A 196 29.78 -1.58 4.77
C ILE A 196 30.46 -2.94 4.77
N ASP A 197 30.67 -3.51 5.96
CA ASP A 197 31.24 -4.83 6.14
C ASP A 197 30.42 -5.87 5.35
N ASP A 198 31.07 -6.65 4.48
CA ASP A 198 30.40 -7.66 3.66
C ASP A 198 29.66 -8.68 4.54
N ASP A 199 30.20 -8.99 5.73
CA ASP A 199 29.55 -9.87 6.70
C ASP A 199 28.25 -9.25 7.27
N PHE A 200 28.23 -7.93 7.47
CA PHE A 200 27.02 -7.21 7.87
C PHE A 200 26.00 -7.19 6.73
N LEU A 201 26.43 -6.94 5.49
CA LEU A 201 25.56 -7.01 4.32
C LEU A 201 24.95 -8.39 4.16
N HIS A 202 25.71 -9.48 4.32
CA HIS A 202 25.15 -10.83 4.22
C HIS A 202 24.12 -11.15 5.31
N GLN A 203 24.25 -10.58 6.51
CA GLN A 203 23.24 -10.72 7.56
C GLN A 203 21.99 -9.87 7.30
N VAL A 204 22.17 -8.67 6.73
CA VAL A 204 21.09 -7.68 6.58
C VAL A 204 20.36 -7.78 5.24
N LEU A 205 21.00 -8.28 4.17
CA LEU A 205 20.41 -8.52 2.85
C LEU A 205 19.48 -9.73 2.91
N SER A 206 18.25 -9.45 3.32
CA SER A 206 17.21 -10.40 3.69
C SER A 206 15.86 -9.78 3.33
N PRO A 207 14.85 -10.51 2.84
CA PRO A 207 14.77 -11.95 2.66
C PRO A 207 15.32 -12.45 1.31
N ALA A 208 16.14 -13.50 1.35
CA ALA A 208 16.64 -14.22 0.17
C ALA A 208 15.98 -15.60 -0.04
N GLY A 209 15.04 -15.97 0.83
CA GLY A 209 14.45 -17.30 0.89
C GLY A 209 13.16 -17.44 0.10
N GLN A 210 12.42 -18.52 0.36
CA GLN A 210 11.07 -18.68 -0.16
C GLN A 210 10.10 -17.77 0.60
N TYR A 211 9.20 -17.12 -0.14
CA TYR A 211 8.10 -16.35 0.42
C TYR A 211 7.32 -17.16 1.47
N SER A 212 6.97 -16.51 2.58
CA SER A 212 6.18 -17.09 3.66
C SER A 212 4.86 -16.37 3.82
N HIS A 213 4.89 -15.07 4.09
CA HIS A 213 3.67 -14.31 4.36
C HIS A 213 3.89 -12.79 4.29
N VAL A 214 2.77 -12.06 4.25
CA VAL A 214 2.68 -10.61 4.49
C VAL A 214 2.67 -10.36 6.00
N SER A 215 3.59 -9.52 6.47
CA SER A 215 3.67 -9.10 7.87
C SER A 215 2.83 -7.85 8.15
N TYR A 216 2.82 -6.88 7.24
CA TYR A 216 1.99 -5.67 7.35
C TYR A 216 1.73 -5.03 5.99
N ILE A 217 0.73 -4.17 5.92
CA ILE A 217 0.51 -3.22 4.83
C ILE A 217 0.39 -1.81 5.41
N LYS A 218 0.99 -0.82 4.75
CA LYS A 218 0.86 0.59 5.10
C LYS A 218 0.58 1.41 3.85
N ILE A 219 -0.43 2.27 3.91
CA ILE A 219 -0.86 3.09 2.78
C ILE A 219 -0.76 4.56 3.19
N TYR A 220 0.05 5.33 2.47
CA TYR A 220 0.28 6.75 2.73
C TYR A 220 -0.71 7.65 1.97
N SER A 221 -0.77 8.92 2.37
CA SER A 221 -1.37 9.98 1.56
C SER A 221 -0.60 10.18 0.22
N THR A 222 -1.15 10.81 -0.82
CA THR A 222 -2.53 11.30 -0.96
C THR A 222 -3.30 10.44 -1.97
N CYS A 223 -4.29 9.68 -1.51
CA CYS A 223 -5.08 8.77 -2.35
C CYS A 223 -6.54 8.65 -1.88
N ARG A 224 -7.39 8.08 -2.74
CA ARG A 224 -8.63 7.42 -2.30
C ARG A 224 -8.49 5.92 -2.43
N LEU A 225 -9.00 5.20 -1.44
CA LEU A 225 -8.89 3.75 -1.30
C LEU A 225 -10.29 3.15 -1.18
N ARG A 226 -10.56 2.12 -2.00
CA ARG A 226 -11.84 1.38 -1.98
C ARG A 226 -11.68 0.01 -1.35
N ARG A 227 -10.66 -0.75 -1.74
CA ARG A 227 -10.44 -2.12 -1.29
C ARG A 227 -8.96 -2.47 -1.16
N VAL A 228 -8.66 -3.34 -0.19
CA VAL A 228 -7.39 -4.05 -0.06
C VAL A 228 -7.71 -5.50 0.24
N TRP A 229 -7.18 -6.41 -0.56
CA TRP A 229 -7.32 -7.85 -0.32
C TRP A 229 -6.08 -8.60 -0.78
N LEU A 230 -5.96 -9.81 -0.25
CA LEU A 230 -4.94 -10.76 -0.66
C LEU A 230 -5.61 -11.98 -1.29
N SER A 231 -4.90 -12.63 -2.20
CA SER A 231 -5.36 -13.88 -2.78
C SER A 231 -4.23 -14.81 -3.22
N ASP A 232 -4.56 -16.09 -3.43
CA ASP A 232 -3.61 -17.06 -3.98
C ASP A 232 -3.49 -16.96 -5.52
N GLY A 233 -4.47 -16.32 -6.18
CA GLY A 233 -4.54 -16.22 -7.62
C GLY A 233 -4.26 -14.83 -8.19
N GLY A 234 -3.77 -14.80 -9.42
CA GLY A 234 -3.50 -13.55 -10.11
C GLY A 234 -4.75 -12.83 -10.65
N PRO A 235 -4.56 -11.65 -11.29
CA PRO A 235 -5.64 -10.80 -11.80
C PRO A 235 -6.52 -11.43 -12.89
N GLY A 236 -6.17 -12.62 -13.40
CA GLY A 236 -6.98 -13.38 -14.36
C GLY A 236 -7.98 -14.35 -13.73
N GLN A 237 -8.01 -14.49 -12.41
CA GLN A 237 -9.08 -15.25 -11.75
C GLN A 237 -10.39 -14.48 -11.77
N LYS A 238 -11.50 -15.21 -11.93
CA LYS A 238 -12.85 -14.64 -11.82
C LYS A 238 -13.02 -14.11 -10.41
N LEU A 239 -13.02 -12.78 -10.28
CA LEU A 239 -13.29 -12.13 -9.02
C LEU A 239 -14.80 -12.20 -8.74
N PRO A 240 -15.20 -12.35 -7.46
CA PRO A 240 -16.57 -12.08 -7.07
C PRO A 240 -16.96 -10.65 -7.47
N TRP A 241 -18.22 -10.44 -7.85
CA TRP A 241 -18.72 -9.17 -8.39
C TRP A 241 -18.41 -7.97 -7.48
N GLU A 242 -18.35 -8.17 -6.16
CA GLU A 242 -18.04 -7.12 -5.21
C GLU A 242 -16.63 -6.53 -5.40
N PHE A 243 -15.67 -7.29 -5.94
CA PHE A 243 -14.31 -6.84 -6.21
C PHE A 243 -14.15 -6.18 -7.59
N GLU A 244 -15.17 -6.18 -8.44
CA GLU A 244 -15.11 -5.50 -9.74
C GLU A 244 -15.32 -3.98 -9.59
N LEU A 245 -14.81 -3.22 -10.55
CA LEU A 245 -15.01 -1.77 -10.66
C LEU A 245 -16.14 -1.52 -11.66
N TYR A 246 -17.27 -1.01 -11.18
CA TYR A 246 -18.39 -0.61 -12.02
C TYR A 246 -18.53 0.91 -11.98
N ALA A 247 -18.26 1.59 -13.09
CA ALA A 247 -18.79 2.93 -13.29
C ALA A 247 -20.29 2.80 -13.56
N ARG A 248 -21.10 3.66 -12.94
CA ARG A 248 -22.53 3.73 -13.22
C ARG A 248 -22.67 4.37 -14.62
N GLU A 249 -23.36 3.70 -15.54
CA GLU A 249 -23.77 4.26 -16.84
C GLU A 249 -24.54 5.58 -16.68
#